data_AF-A0AAW2NTD8-F1
#
_entry.id   AF-A0AAW2NTD8-F1
#
_cell.length_a   1.000
_cell.length_b   1.000
_cell.length_c   1.000
_cell.angle_alpha   90.00
_cell.angle_beta   90.00
_cell.angle_gamma   90.00
#
_symmetry.space_group_name_H-M   'P 1'
#
loop_
_entity.id
_entity.type
_entity.pdbx_description
1 polymer ?
#
loop_
_entity_poly.entity_id
_entity_poly.type
_entity_poly.pdbx_seq_one_letter_code
_entity_poly.pdbx_strand_id
1 'polypeptide(L)'
;MAREIVYGTWESSVQKLPKYMGALKKYNPGTIVEWEHKAFQPSTGAHVIGYVFWAFAPCIEGFQFCRNVISVDGTHLYTKYRHKMLIAAAMDGNQQDLCWRAGSEYQIRKFNRTMEEIKSQNVAAFEFLDKINKEKWTASYDGGWRTGILTTNMSECINGVLKGARRLPLTAIVEITLARTVNYFVTRERRSHAMVANGQLWMDFAYKMFNQWHQKSIDHTVTKYNHRQQSASVVTKRQSGFGLNTHVVKITNRECSCGFSTIVSGRLLGCPGISVGP
;
A
#
# COMPACT_ATOMS: atom_id res chain seq x y z
N MET A 1 38.83 4.02 -5.21
CA MET A 1 39.09 4.40 -6.62
C MET A 1 37.85 4.30 -7.51
N ALA A 2 37.28 3.14 -7.86
CA ALA A 2 36.17 3.06 -8.83
C ALA A 2 34.93 3.94 -8.51
N ARG A 3 34.44 3.95 -7.26
CA ARG A 3 33.30 4.78 -6.84
C ARG A 3 33.55 6.29 -6.98
N GLU A 4 34.76 6.74 -6.66
CA GLU A 4 35.14 8.17 -6.69
C GLU A 4 35.35 8.68 -8.12
N ILE A 5 35.75 7.79 -9.03
CA ILE A 5 35.82 8.10 -10.47
C ILE A 5 34.40 8.39 -11.01
N VAL A 6 33.39 7.63 -10.56
CA VAL A 6 32.01 7.76 -11.06
C VAL A 6 31.23 8.86 -10.35
N TYR A 7 31.31 8.94 -9.02
CA TYR A 7 30.45 9.80 -8.20
C TYR A 7 31.18 10.95 -7.50
N GLY A 8 32.50 11.05 -7.67
CA GLY A 8 33.35 12.02 -6.97
C GLY A 8 33.58 11.68 -5.49
N THR A 9 34.27 12.58 -4.80
CA THR A 9 34.54 12.46 -3.37
C THR A 9 33.30 12.76 -2.52
N TRP A 10 33.32 12.33 -1.27
CA TRP A 10 32.26 12.62 -0.30
C TRP A 10 32.05 14.13 -0.13
N GLU A 11 33.14 14.87 -0.03
CA GLU A 11 33.20 16.32 0.11
C GLU A 11 32.59 17.00 -1.11
N SER A 12 32.98 16.59 -2.34
CA SER A 12 32.44 17.20 -3.56
C SER A 12 30.93 16.95 -3.69
N SER A 13 30.44 15.78 -3.25
CA SER A 13 29.00 15.51 -3.28
C SER A 13 28.24 16.41 -2.30
N VAL A 14 28.78 16.68 -1.11
CA VAL A 14 28.13 17.58 -0.15
C VAL A 14 28.12 19.01 -0.71
N GLN A 15 29.23 19.47 -1.28
CA GLN A 15 29.35 20.80 -1.89
C GLN A 15 28.45 21.00 -3.11
N LYS A 16 28.26 19.96 -3.93
CA LYS A 16 27.40 20.01 -5.13
C LYS A 16 25.91 19.93 -4.81
N LEU A 17 25.53 19.37 -3.65
CA LEU A 17 24.14 19.07 -3.32
C LEU A 17 23.21 20.30 -3.39
N PRO A 18 23.57 21.50 -2.86
CA PRO A 18 22.71 22.68 -2.97
C PRO A 18 22.45 23.10 -4.42
N LYS A 19 23.50 23.13 -5.26
CA LYS A 19 23.37 23.46 -6.69
C LYS A 19 22.50 22.43 -7.41
N TYR A 20 22.71 21.14 -7.13
CA TYR A 20 21.92 20.05 -7.70
C TYR A 20 20.44 20.20 -7.34
N MET A 21 20.13 20.50 -6.08
CA MET A 21 18.76 20.63 -5.61
C MET A 21 18.06 21.90 -6.07
N GLY A 22 18.81 23.00 -6.23
CA GLY A 22 18.32 24.19 -6.93
C GLY A 22 17.94 23.88 -8.39
N ALA A 23 18.77 23.11 -9.10
CA ALA A 23 18.46 22.66 -10.45
C ALA A 23 17.24 21.72 -10.46
N LEU A 24 17.17 20.77 -9.53
CA LEU A 24 16.05 19.83 -9.39
C LEU A 24 14.72 20.59 -9.25
N LYS A 25 14.65 21.58 -8.36
CA LYS A 25 13.47 22.42 -8.15
C LYS A 25 13.13 23.28 -9.38
N LYS A 26 14.14 23.83 -10.05
CA LYS A 26 13.97 24.65 -11.26
C LYS A 26 13.39 23.85 -12.43
N TYR A 27 13.88 22.63 -12.65
CA TYR A 27 13.49 21.80 -13.80
C TYR A 27 12.34 20.84 -13.52
N ASN A 28 11.88 20.72 -12.28
CA ASN A 28 10.71 19.93 -11.89
C ASN A 28 9.76 20.79 -11.04
N PRO A 29 9.01 21.73 -11.67
CA PRO A 29 8.05 22.58 -10.97
C PRO A 29 7.12 21.77 -10.07
N GLY A 30 6.82 22.29 -8.88
CA GLY A 30 6.04 21.60 -7.85
C GLY A 30 6.87 20.66 -6.94
N THR A 31 8.12 20.34 -7.29
CA THR A 31 9.02 19.61 -6.39
C THR A 31 9.37 20.48 -5.19
N ILE A 32 9.11 19.95 -3.99
CA ILE A 32 9.44 20.62 -2.74
C ILE A 32 10.83 20.19 -2.30
N VAL A 33 11.61 21.18 -1.91
CA VAL A 33 12.98 21.02 -1.41
C VAL A 33 13.14 22.01 -0.27
N GLU A 34 13.33 21.51 0.94
CA GLU A 34 13.50 22.31 2.17
C GLU A 34 14.78 21.92 2.89
N TRP A 35 15.50 22.92 3.37
CA TRP A 35 16.85 22.76 3.88
C TRP A 35 17.04 23.57 5.14
N GLU A 36 17.69 22.96 6.13
CA GLU A 36 18.19 23.68 7.29
C GLU A 36 19.70 23.47 7.40
N HIS A 37 20.41 24.59 7.54
CA HIS A 37 21.83 24.61 7.84
C HIS A 37 22.00 24.83 9.33
N LYS A 38 22.84 24.03 9.97
CA LYS A 38 23.34 24.34 11.31
C LYS A 38 24.34 25.49 11.24
N ALA A 39 24.59 26.10 12.39
CA ALA A 39 25.57 27.17 12.56
C ALA A 39 26.93 26.81 11.94
N PHE A 40 27.58 27.82 11.37
CA PHE A 40 28.95 27.72 10.85
C PHE A 40 29.88 27.19 11.95
N GLN A 41 30.71 26.20 11.62
CA GLN A 41 31.68 25.65 12.56
C GLN A 41 33.05 26.31 12.31
N PRO A 42 33.50 27.25 13.18
CA PRO A 42 34.70 28.05 12.90
C PRO A 42 35.99 27.22 12.84
N SER A 43 36.04 26.10 13.57
CA SER A 43 37.20 25.21 13.61
C SER A 43 37.44 24.43 12.32
N THR A 44 36.42 24.25 11.48
CA THR A 44 36.52 23.51 10.22
C THR A 44 36.26 24.39 9.00
N GLY A 45 35.84 25.64 9.20
CA GLY A 45 35.50 26.57 8.12
C GLY A 45 34.29 26.11 7.29
N ALA A 46 33.46 25.20 7.82
CA ALA A 46 32.42 24.51 7.06
C ALA A 46 31.01 24.79 7.60
N HIS A 47 30.05 24.90 6.68
CA HIS A 47 28.63 24.86 7.00
C HIS A 47 28.21 23.41 7.26
N VAL A 48 27.55 23.19 8.40
CA VAL A 48 27.03 21.88 8.76
C VAL A 48 25.60 21.75 8.23
N ILE A 49 25.31 20.72 7.45
CA ILE A 49 23.94 20.43 7.01
C ILE A 49 23.16 19.88 8.21
N GLY A 50 22.04 20.52 8.56
CA GLY A 50 21.11 20.05 9.58
C GLY A 50 20.21 18.95 9.02
N TYR A 51 19.38 19.30 8.04
CA TYR A 51 18.63 18.35 7.23
C TYR A 51 18.38 18.91 5.83
N VAL A 52 18.08 17.98 4.92
CA VAL A 52 17.50 18.25 3.62
C VAL A 52 16.28 17.36 3.46
N PHE A 53 15.15 17.97 3.18
CA PHE A 53 13.91 17.32 2.79
C PHE A 53 13.66 17.55 1.31
N TRP A 54 13.20 16.51 0.61
CA TRP A 54 12.71 16.64 -0.75
C TRP A 54 11.50 15.73 -1.00
N ALA A 55 10.56 16.23 -1.79
CA ALA A 55 9.42 15.49 -2.29
C ALA A 55 9.17 15.88 -3.76
N PHE A 56 9.19 14.89 -4.65
CA PHE A 56 9.01 15.13 -6.09
C PHE A 56 7.55 15.49 -6.42
N ALA A 57 7.34 16.45 -7.32
CA ALA A 57 6.01 16.89 -7.76
C ALA A 57 5.04 15.72 -8.07
N PRO A 58 5.42 14.71 -8.89
CA PRO A 58 4.51 13.60 -9.18
C PRO A 58 4.10 12.78 -7.95
N CYS A 59 4.96 12.68 -6.94
CA CYS A 59 4.63 12.01 -5.69
C CYS A 59 3.65 12.83 -4.84
N ILE A 60 3.81 14.15 -4.83
CA ILE A 60 2.91 15.08 -4.12
C ILE A 60 1.54 15.06 -4.78
N GLU A 61 1.47 15.21 -6.10
CA GLU A 61 0.23 15.16 -6.87
C GLU A 61 -0.45 13.79 -6.76
N GLY A 62 0.33 12.71 -6.80
CA GLY A 62 -0.18 11.35 -6.67
C GLY A 62 -0.75 11.04 -5.29
N PHE A 63 -0.30 11.73 -4.23
CA PHE A 63 -0.68 11.42 -2.85
C PHE A 63 -2.18 11.55 -2.60
N GLN A 64 -2.87 12.46 -3.30
CA GLN A 64 -4.33 12.60 -3.19
C GLN A 64 -5.11 11.34 -3.62
N PHE A 65 -4.49 10.49 -4.44
CA PHE A 65 -5.06 9.22 -4.90
C PHE A 65 -4.57 8.03 -4.07
N CYS A 66 -3.61 8.26 -3.18
CA CYS A 66 -3.21 7.30 -2.17
C CYS A 66 -4.19 7.35 -0.99
N ARG A 67 -4.04 6.40 -0.07
CA ARG A 67 -4.66 6.54 1.24
C ARG A 67 -3.99 7.70 1.98
N ASN A 68 -4.75 8.49 2.72
CA ASN A 68 -4.28 9.62 3.53
C ASN A 68 -3.48 9.17 4.77
N VAL A 69 -2.49 8.30 4.57
CA VAL A 69 -1.60 7.74 5.58
C VAL A 69 -0.19 7.68 5.01
N ILE A 70 0.75 8.22 5.77
CA ILE A 70 2.17 8.22 5.47
C ILE A 70 2.88 7.40 6.54
N SER A 71 3.65 6.40 6.12
CA SER A 71 4.57 5.68 6.99
C SER A 71 5.96 6.29 6.86
N VAL A 72 6.59 6.59 8.00
CA VAL A 72 7.94 7.14 8.06
C VAL A 72 8.86 6.16 8.77
N ASP A 73 10.03 5.87 8.18
CA ASP A 73 11.10 5.14 8.85
C ASP A 73 12.47 5.73 8.54
N GLY A 74 13.40 5.53 9.46
CA GLY A 74 14.76 6.02 9.37
C GLY A 74 15.75 4.90 9.08
N THR A 75 16.69 5.17 8.18
CA THR A 75 17.83 4.28 7.96
C THR A 75 19.15 5.02 8.01
N HIS A 76 20.18 4.33 8.50
CA HIS A 76 21.53 4.86 8.53
C HIS A 76 22.16 4.82 7.12
N LEU A 77 22.76 5.94 6.73
CA LEU A 77 23.61 6.00 5.54
C LEU A 77 25.05 5.67 5.94
N TYR A 78 25.64 4.73 5.21
CA TYR A 78 27.03 4.29 5.39
C TYR A 78 27.99 5.21 4.63
N THR A 79 27.88 6.51 4.91
CA THR A 79 28.73 7.57 4.34
C THR A 79 29.76 8.03 5.35
N LYS A 80 30.80 8.76 4.90
CA LYS A 80 31.83 9.35 5.78
C LYS A 80 31.25 10.11 6.97
N TYR A 81 30.11 10.77 6.78
CA TYR A 81 29.49 11.66 7.78
C TYR A 81 28.34 11.02 8.58
N ARG A 82 28.12 9.70 8.45
CA ARG A 82 27.11 8.93 9.22
C ARG A 82 25.70 9.54 9.23
N HIS A 83 25.29 10.13 8.11
CA HIS A 83 23.94 10.69 7.94
C HIS A 83 22.83 9.66 8.22
N LYS A 84 21.64 10.16 8.59
CA LYS A 84 20.41 9.37 8.64
C LYS A 84 19.49 9.85 7.52
N MET A 85 18.83 8.91 6.87
CA MET A 85 17.82 9.20 5.86
C MET A 85 16.46 8.75 6.37
N LEU A 86 15.51 9.67 6.42
CA LEU A 86 14.11 9.37 6.68
C LEU A 86 13.40 9.15 5.36
N ILE A 87 12.56 8.12 5.30
CA ILE A 87 11.76 7.80 4.13
C ILE A 87 10.30 7.86 4.53
N ALA A 88 9.53 8.67 3.81
CA ALA A 88 8.08 8.73 3.90
C ALA A 88 7.47 7.99 2.71
N ALA A 89 6.55 7.07 2.97
CA ALA A 89 5.97 6.20 1.95
C ALA A 89 4.45 6.04 2.15
N ALA A 90 3.69 6.02 1.05
CA ALA A 90 2.23 5.91 1.03
C ALA A 90 1.80 4.61 0.29
N MET A 91 0.65 4.04 0.68
CA MET A 91 0.11 2.79 0.11
C MET A 91 -0.82 3.02 -1.08
N ASP A 92 -0.64 2.20 -2.11
CA ASP A 92 -1.71 1.78 -3.02
C ASP A 92 -2.35 0.45 -2.53
N GLY A 93 -3.53 0.11 -3.03
CA GLY A 93 -4.45 -0.85 -2.40
C GLY A 93 -4.09 -2.34 -2.50
N ASN A 94 -2.83 -2.77 -2.34
CA ASN A 94 -2.43 -4.15 -2.62
C ASN A 94 -1.32 -4.71 -1.68
N GLN A 95 -1.64 -5.61 -0.72
CA GLN A 95 -0.66 -6.54 -0.06
C GLN A 95 -1.29 -7.61 0.88
N GLN A 96 -0.52 -8.65 1.32
CA GLN A 96 -0.94 -9.82 2.16
C GLN A 96 0.16 -10.34 3.15
N ASP A 97 -0.21 -10.63 4.40
CA ASP A 97 0.47 -11.43 5.47
C ASP A 97 -0.58 -12.07 6.44
N LEU A 98 -0.25 -12.96 7.41
CA LEU A 98 -1.19 -13.66 8.34
C LEU A 98 -1.87 -12.77 9.39
N CYS A 99 -1.15 -11.87 10.07
CA CYS A 99 -1.78 -10.87 10.96
C CYS A 99 -2.62 -9.89 10.13
N TRP A 100 -2.15 -9.61 8.91
CA TRP A 100 -2.93 -8.88 7.91
C TRP A 100 -4.18 -9.65 7.48
N ARG A 101 -4.13 -10.97 7.31
CA ARG A 101 -5.31 -11.79 7.00
C ARG A 101 -6.36 -11.57 8.07
N ALA A 102 -6.01 -11.72 9.36
CA ALA A 102 -6.95 -11.46 10.45
C ALA A 102 -7.52 -10.02 10.41
N GLY A 103 -6.66 -9.01 10.29
CA GLY A 103 -7.08 -7.60 10.22
C GLY A 103 -7.85 -7.21 8.96
N SER A 104 -7.74 -7.99 7.88
CA SER A 104 -8.37 -7.74 6.57
C SER A 104 -9.52 -8.69 6.26
N GLU A 105 -9.89 -9.59 7.18
CA GLU A 105 -11.08 -10.40 7.03
C GLU A 105 -12.31 -9.50 7.20
N TYR A 106 -13.19 -9.50 6.20
CA TYR A 106 -14.45 -8.75 6.25
C TYR A 106 -15.58 -9.54 6.90
N GLN A 107 -15.38 -10.83 7.15
CA GLN A 107 -16.38 -11.70 7.78
C GLN A 107 -15.91 -12.11 9.16
N ILE A 108 -16.70 -11.81 10.18
CA ILE A 108 -16.44 -12.18 11.59
C ILE A 108 -16.07 -13.66 11.73
N ARG A 109 -16.75 -14.55 10.99
CA ARG A 109 -16.46 -16.00 11.00
C ARG A 109 -15.04 -16.32 10.53
N LYS A 110 -14.55 -15.65 9.49
CA LYS A 110 -13.20 -15.87 8.95
C LYS A 110 -12.13 -15.20 9.82
N PHE A 111 -12.45 -14.03 10.39
CA PHE A 111 -11.63 -13.39 11.41
C PHE A 111 -11.38 -14.37 12.57
N ASN A 112 -12.46 -14.93 13.16
CA ASN A 112 -12.36 -15.89 14.27
C ASN A 112 -11.53 -17.12 13.90
N ARG A 113 -11.71 -17.68 12.70
CA ARG A 113 -10.91 -18.81 12.22
C ARG A 113 -9.41 -18.47 12.13
N THR A 114 -9.09 -17.27 11.65
CA THR A 114 -7.70 -16.81 11.52
C THR A 114 -7.09 -16.52 12.90
N MET A 115 -7.87 -16.00 13.85
CA MET A 115 -7.44 -15.83 15.25
C MET A 115 -7.14 -17.16 15.95
N GLU A 116 -7.93 -18.21 15.70
CA GLU A 116 -7.62 -19.57 16.20
C GLU A 116 -6.36 -20.17 15.56
N GLU A 117 -6.13 -19.89 14.27
CA GLU A 117 -4.89 -20.26 13.56
C GLU A 117 -3.66 -19.53 14.14
N ILE A 118 -3.81 -18.27 14.55
CA ILE A 118 -2.77 -17.51 15.26
C ILE A 118 -2.53 -18.11 16.65
N LYS A 119 -3.59 -18.44 17.39
CA LYS A 119 -3.51 -19.03 18.74
C LYS A 119 -2.78 -20.37 18.76
N SER A 120 -3.03 -21.23 17.77
CA SER A 120 -2.38 -22.54 17.69
C SER A 120 -0.87 -22.45 17.38
N GLN A 121 -0.44 -21.37 16.74
CA GLN A 121 0.98 -21.13 16.42
C GLN A 121 1.70 -20.31 17.50
N ASN A 122 1.01 -19.33 18.09
CA ASN A 122 1.58 -18.42 19.08
C ASN A 122 0.49 -17.83 19.98
N VAL A 123 0.35 -18.41 21.17
CA VAL A 123 -0.63 -17.97 22.18
C VAL A 123 -0.40 -16.52 22.63
N ALA A 124 0.87 -16.08 22.77
CA ALA A 124 1.18 -14.72 23.17
C ALA A 124 0.76 -13.67 22.12
N ALA A 125 0.88 -14.02 20.83
CA ALA A 125 0.40 -13.17 19.74
C ALA A 125 -1.13 -13.06 19.72
N PHE A 126 -1.84 -14.17 19.97
CA PHE A 126 -3.30 -14.17 20.10
C PHE A 126 -3.77 -13.30 21.27
N GLU A 127 -3.19 -13.47 22.46
CA GLU A 127 -3.55 -12.68 23.65
C GLU A 127 -3.28 -11.19 23.46
N PHE A 128 -2.20 -10.84 22.76
CA PHE A 128 -1.89 -9.46 22.42
C PHE A 128 -2.97 -8.86 21.50
N LEU A 129 -3.33 -9.57 20.42
CA LEU A 129 -4.33 -9.11 19.45
C LEU A 129 -5.74 -9.02 20.05
N ASP A 130 -6.12 -9.96 20.93
CA ASP A 130 -7.44 -9.98 21.55
C ASP A 130 -7.65 -8.83 22.55
N LYS A 131 -6.57 -8.34 23.17
CA LYS A 131 -6.59 -7.16 24.06
C LYS A 131 -6.86 -5.85 23.32
N ILE A 132 -6.56 -5.78 22.02
CA ILE A 132 -6.80 -4.57 21.22
C ILE A 132 -8.28 -4.55 20.83
N ASN A 133 -8.97 -3.43 21.09
CA ASN A 133 -10.36 -3.26 20.66
C ASN A 133 -10.47 -3.56 19.16
N LYS A 134 -11.25 -4.59 18.80
CA LYS A 134 -11.39 -5.15 17.45
C LYS A 134 -11.83 -4.09 16.43
N GLU A 135 -12.67 -3.14 16.83
CA GLU A 135 -13.07 -2.00 16.00
C GLU A 135 -11.92 -1.08 15.61
N LYS A 136 -10.77 -1.15 16.29
CA LYS A 136 -9.58 -0.32 16.03
C LYS A 136 -8.59 -0.94 15.04
N TRP A 137 -8.72 -2.22 14.72
CA TRP A 137 -7.69 -2.91 13.91
C TRP A 137 -8.22 -4.00 12.96
N THR A 138 -9.53 -4.25 12.89
CA THR A 138 -10.09 -5.32 12.04
C THR A 138 -11.15 -4.79 11.08
N ALA A 139 -11.10 -5.23 9.83
CA ALA A 139 -12.08 -4.87 8.79
C ALA A 139 -13.47 -5.53 9.02
N SER A 140 -13.57 -6.57 9.85
CA SER A 140 -14.85 -7.22 10.16
C SER A 140 -15.67 -6.50 11.23
N TYR A 141 -15.06 -5.61 12.03
CA TYR A 141 -15.72 -4.91 13.14
C TYR A 141 -15.74 -3.39 12.97
N ASP A 142 -15.09 -2.86 11.93
CA ASP A 142 -14.92 -1.42 11.75
C ASP A 142 -16.03 -0.77 10.93
N GLY A 143 -17.14 -1.45 10.61
CA GLY A 143 -18.25 -0.91 9.83
C GLY A 143 -17.93 -0.58 8.36
N GLY A 144 -16.82 -1.08 7.80
CA GLY A 144 -16.40 -0.82 6.42
C GLY A 144 -15.58 0.47 6.25
N TRP A 145 -15.15 1.08 7.35
CA TRP A 145 -14.46 2.37 7.35
C TRP A 145 -12.94 2.26 7.07
N ARG A 146 -12.29 1.12 7.33
CA ARG A 146 -10.86 0.91 7.04
C ARG A 146 -10.67 -0.16 5.97
N THR A 147 -10.01 0.25 4.89
CA THR A 147 -9.39 -0.71 3.97
C THR A 147 -7.89 -0.76 4.29
N GLY A 148 -7.41 -1.89 4.83
CA GLY A 148 -6.03 -2.39 4.81
C GLY A 148 -4.88 -1.49 5.30
N ILE A 149 -4.84 -1.06 6.57
CA ILE A 149 -3.64 -0.40 7.15
C ILE A 149 -3.35 -0.99 8.52
N LEU A 150 -2.28 -1.80 8.66
CA LEU A 150 -1.82 -2.31 9.96
C LEU A 150 -0.30 -2.45 10.14
N THR A 151 0.59 -2.08 9.21
CA THR A 151 2.05 -2.30 9.42
C THR A 151 2.97 -1.20 8.90
N THR A 152 4.18 -1.17 9.48
CA THR A 152 5.37 -0.38 9.11
C THR A 152 6.17 -0.97 7.94
N ASN A 153 5.72 -2.09 7.34
CA ASN A 153 6.39 -2.73 6.17
C ASN A 153 6.49 -1.77 4.95
N MET A 154 5.68 -0.72 4.95
CA MET A 154 5.66 0.31 3.93
C MET A 154 7.01 1.02 3.77
N SER A 155 7.61 1.44 4.87
CA SER A 155 8.90 2.12 4.83
C SER A 155 10.07 1.13 4.73
N GLU A 156 9.91 -0.10 5.23
CA GLU A 156 10.88 -1.21 5.08
C GLU A 156 11.10 -1.63 3.62
N CYS A 157 10.07 -1.60 2.77
CA CYS A 157 10.22 -1.94 1.35
C CYS A 157 11.09 -0.94 0.59
N ILE A 158 10.90 0.36 0.84
CA ILE A 158 11.72 1.43 0.24
C ILE A 158 13.12 1.40 0.85
N ASN A 159 13.23 1.09 2.13
CA ASN A 159 14.52 0.80 2.76
C ASN A 159 15.24 -0.34 2.04
N GLY A 160 14.55 -1.42 1.70
CA GLY A 160 15.04 -2.55 0.90
C GLY A 160 15.56 -2.11 -0.46
N VAL A 161 14.75 -1.33 -1.19
CA VAL A 161 15.12 -0.71 -2.47
C VAL A 161 16.39 0.12 -2.32
N LEU A 162 16.56 0.86 -1.23
CA LEU A 162 17.70 1.74 -1.00
C LEU A 162 18.91 1.06 -0.33
N LYS A 163 18.85 -0.23 0.06
CA LYS A 163 19.97 -0.95 0.71
C LYS A 163 21.31 -0.78 -0.01
N GLY A 164 21.32 -0.89 -1.34
CA GLY A 164 22.53 -0.69 -2.16
C GLY A 164 22.96 0.78 -2.30
N ALA A 165 22.01 1.72 -2.23
CA ALA A 165 22.27 3.16 -2.38
C ALA A 165 22.81 3.81 -1.09
N ARG A 166 22.65 3.18 0.08
CA ARG A 166 23.08 3.73 1.39
C ARG A 166 24.59 4.01 1.50
N ARG A 167 25.41 3.44 0.61
CA ARG A 167 26.88 3.62 0.55
C ARG A 167 27.32 4.63 -0.51
N LEU A 168 26.36 5.29 -1.18
CA LEU A 168 26.64 6.24 -2.24
C LEU A 168 26.67 7.69 -1.70
N PRO A 169 27.33 8.61 -2.41
CA PRO A 169 27.26 10.03 -2.10
C PRO A 169 25.82 10.57 -2.14
N LEU A 170 25.54 11.63 -1.37
CA LEU A 170 24.18 12.19 -1.24
C LEU A 170 23.56 12.58 -2.58
N THR A 171 24.37 13.16 -3.48
CA THR A 171 23.92 13.52 -4.84
C THR A 171 23.45 12.30 -5.62
N ALA A 172 24.20 11.20 -5.56
CA ALA A 172 23.85 9.93 -6.19
C ALA A 172 22.61 9.29 -5.56
N ILE A 173 22.41 9.41 -4.24
CA ILE A 173 21.18 8.94 -3.57
C ILE A 173 19.97 9.68 -4.13
N VAL A 174 20.04 11.01 -4.22
CA VAL A 174 18.93 11.83 -4.74
C VAL A 174 18.65 11.49 -6.20
N GLU A 175 19.70 11.36 -7.02
CA GLU A 175 19.57 10.98 -8.43
C GLU A 175 18.93 9.59 -8.60
N ILE A 176 19.34 8.59 -7.81
CA ILE A 176 18.74 7.25 -7.83
C ILE A 176 17.28 7.30 -7.38
N THR A 177 16.95 8.09 -6.36
CA THR A 177 15.54 8.23 -5.93
C THR A 177 14.70 8.86 -7.03
N LEU A 178 15.19 9.89 -7.71
CA LEU A 178 14.51 10.51 -8.84
C LEU A 178 14.32 9.51 -9.99
N ALA A 179 15.40 8.87 -10.44
CA ALA A 179 15.39 7.94 -11.57
C ALA A 179 14.43 6.77 -11.33
N ARG A 180 14.40 6.22 -10.10
CA ARG A 180 13.47 5.15 -9.73
C ARG A 180 12.03 5.62 -9.67
N THR A 181 11.77 6.80 -9.12
CA THR A 181 10.44 7.41 -9.11
C THR A 181 9.92 7.60 -10.54
N VAL A 182 10.74 8.19 -11.43
CA VAL A 182 10.39 8.38 -12.85
C VAL A 182 10.10 7.03 -13.50
N ASN A 183 10.99 6.05 -13.36
CA ASN A 183 10.79 4.72 -13.94
C ASN A 183 9.50 4.05 -13.44
N TYR A 184 9.18 4.19 -12.15
CA TYR A 184 7.94 3.67 -11.57
C TYR A 184 6.70 4.29 -12.23
N PHE A 185 6.64 5.63 -12.32
CA PHE A 185 5.51 6.32 -12.94
C PHE A 185 5.35 5.97 -14.42
N VAL A 186 6.44 6.02 -15.19
CA VAL A 186 6.42 5.67 -16.63
C VAL A 186 5.95 4.23 -16.84
N THR A 187 6.43 3.29 -16.02
CA THR A 187 6.01 1.89 -16.11
C THR A 187 4.51 1.73 -15.81
N ARG A 188 4.00 2.43 -14.78
CA ARG A 188 2.58 2.35 -14.41
C ARG A 188 1.67 3.05 -15.41
N GLU A 189 2.08 4.19 -15.96
CA GLU A 189 1.35 4.88 -17.02
C GLU A 189 1.19 3.96 -18.24
N ARG A 190 2.29 3.39 -18.75
CA ARG A 190 2.25 2.45 -19.88
C ARG A 190 1.32 1.28 -19.62
N ARG A 191 1.37 0.70 -18.41
CA ARG A 191 0.50 -0.39 -18.01
C ARG A 191 -0.97 0.06 -17.95
N SER A 192 -1.24 1.24 -17.37
CA SER A 192 -2.59 1.79 -17.28
C SER A 192 -3.18 2.06 -18.66
N HIS A 193 -2.40 2.61 -19.59
CA HIS A 193 -2.85 2.82 -20.97
C HIS A 193 -3.16 1.50 -21.67
N ALA A 194 -2.29 0.50 -21.52
CA ALA A 194 -2.52 -0.84 -22.08
C ALA A 194 -3.81 -1.47 -21.51
N MET A 195 -4.06 -1.30 -20.22
CA MET A 195 -5.27 -1.79 -19.56
C MET A 195 -6.53 -1.11 -20.09
N VAL A 196 -6.53 0.22 -20.20
CA VAL A 196 -7.65 0.99 -20.74
C VAL A 196 -7.92 0.61 -22.20
N ALA A 197 -6.87 0.45 -23.01
CA ALA A 197 -6.98 0.00 -24.40
C ALA A 197 -7.60 -1.40 -24.52
N ASN A 198 -7.35 -2.28 -23.55
CA ASN A 198 -7.93 -3.62 -23.47
C ASN A 198 -9.32 -3.65 -22.79
N GLY A 199 -9.94 -2.50 -22.52
CA GLY A 199 -11.24 -2.41 -21.86
C GLY A 199 -11.23 -2.81 -20.37
N GLN A 200 -10.05 -2.91 -19.77
CA GLN A 200 -9.90 -3.25 -18.36
C GLN A 200 -10.06 -2.00 -17.48
N LEU A 201 -11.23 -1.84 -16.88
CA LEU A 201 -11.62 -0.68 -16.07
C LEU A 201 -10.92 -0.60 -14.69
N TRP A 202 -10.27 -1.67 -14.24
CA TRP A 202 -9.68 -1.75 -12.91
C TRP A 202 -8.23 -2.23 -12.94
N MET A 203 -7.42 -1.79 -11.97
CA MET A 203 -6.04 -2.23 -11.75
C MET A 203 -5.91 -3.75 -11.75
N ASP A 204 -4.79 -4.30 -12.27
CA ASP A 204 -4.61 -5.75 -12.45
C ASP A 204 -4.86 -6.56 -11.19
N PHE A 205 -4.55 -5.99 -10.02
CA PHE A 205 -4.87 -6.62 -8.74
C PHE A 205 -6.38 -6.76 -8.54
N ALA A 206 -7.12 -5.66 -8.64
CA ALA A 206 -8.57 -5.66 -8.51
C ALA A 206 -9.23 -6.53 -9.59
N TYR A 207 -8.72 -6.49 -10.83
CA TYR A 207 -9.21 -7.33 -11.93
C TYR A 207 -8.93 -8.82 -11.68
N LYS A 208 -7.74 -9.18 -11.18
CA LYS A 208 -7.41 -10.55 -10.78
C LYS A 208 -8.31 -11.02 -9.63
N MET A 209 -8.55 -10.19 -8.63
CA MET A 209 -9.48 -10.51 -7.54
C MET A 209 -10.90 -10.70 -8.07
N PHE A 210 -11.37 -9.79 -8.93
CA PHE A 210 -12.67 -9.87 -9.57
C PHE A 210 -12.83 -11.16 -10.36
N ASN A 211 -11.87 -11.52 -11.21
CA ASN A 211 -11.91 -12.76 -11.97
C ASN A 211 -11.89 -13.98 -11.06
N GLN A 212 -11.08 -13.99 -10.01
CA GLN A 212 -11.07 -15.08 -9.03
C GLN A 212 -12.42 -15.22 -8.31
N TRP A 213 -13.06 -14.11 -7.93
CA TRP A 213 -14.37 -14.13 -7.30
C TRP A 213 -15.47 -14.53 -8.27
N HIS A 214 -15.43 -14.05 -9.51
CA HIS A 214 -16.36 -14.43 -10.55
C HIS A 214 -16.27 -15.93 -10.86
N GLN A 215 -15.07 -16.48 -11.01
CA GLN A 215 -14.89 -17.91 -11.22
C GLN A 215 -15.45 -18.75 -10.05
N LYS A 216 -15.26 -18.28 -8.81
CA LYS A 216 -15.89 -18.92 -7.64
C LYS A 216 -17.42 -18.81 -7.65
N SER A 217 -17.96 -17.72 -8.20
CA SER A 217 -19.40 -17.45 -8.26
C SER A 217 -20.18 -18.38 -9.17
N ILE A 218 -19.56 -18.85 -10.25
CA ILE A 218 -20.22 -19.65 -11.30
C ILE A 218 -20.79 -20.95 -10.71
N ASP A 219 -20.13 -21.48 -9.69
CA ASP A 219 -20.50 -22.73 -9.03
C ASP A 219 -21.53 -22.56 -7.90
N HIS A 220 -22.00 -21.34 -7.61
CA HIS A 220 -22.95 -21.09 -6.53
C HIS A 220 -24.39 -21.21 -7.01
N THR A 221 -25.27 -21.75 -6.17
CA THR A 221 -26.69 -21.89 -6.49
C THR A 221 -27.43 -20.65 -6.04
N VAL A 222 -28.16 -19.99 -6.95
CA VAL A 222 -28.94 -18.79 -6.66
C VAL A 222 -30.43 -19.09 -6.79
N THR A 223 -31.20 -18.86 -5.72
CA THR A 223 -32.66 -18.96 -5.71
C THR A 223 -33.25 -17.57 -5.53
N LYS A 224 -33.82 -17.00 -6.60
CA LYS A 224 -34.49 -15.68 -6.57
C LYS A 224 -35.85 -15.82 -5.87
N TYR A 225 -36.17 -14.91 -4.95
CA TYR A 225 -37.43 -14.94 -4.19
C TYR A 225 -38.37 -13.79 -4.53
N ASN A 226 -37.85 -12.57 -4.74
CA ASN A 226 -38.66 -11.38 -4.99
C ASN A 226 -38.06 -10.55 -6.12
N HIS A 227 -38.79 -10.42 -7.24
CA HIS A 227 -38.37 -9.62 -8.38
C HIS A 227 -38.40 -8.11 -8.12
N ARG A 228 -39.30 -7.60 -7.27
CA ARG A 228 -39.38 -6.16 -6.94
C ARG A 228 -38.28 -5.70 -5.98
N GLN A 229 -37.89 -6.55 -5.02
CA GLN A 229 -36.80 -6.26 -4.06
C GLN A 229 -35.45 -6.85 -4.48
N GLN A 230 -35.40 -7.49 -5.66
CA GLN A 230 -34.25 -8.21 -6.18
C GLN A 230 -33.52 -9.03 -5.10
N SER A 231 -34.29 -9.85 -4.37
CA SER A 231 -33.76 -10.67 -3.29
C SER A 231 -33.54 -12.11 -3.73
N ALA A 232 -32.43 -12.70 -3.27
CA ALA A 232 -32.06 -14.07 -3.58
C ALA A 232 -31.37 -14.75 -2.39
N SER A 233 -31.57 -16.06 -2.26
CA SER A 233 -30.68 -16.93 -1.50
C SER A 233 -29.56 -17.39 -2.40
N VAL A 234 -28.35 -17.44 -1.84
CA VAL A 234 -27.17 -17.95 -2.51
C VAL A 234 -26.52 -18.99 -1.64
N VAL A 235 -26.42 -20.20 -2.18
CA VAL A 235 -25.78 -21.34 -1.53
C VAL A 235 -24.40 -21.53 -2.14
N THR A 236 -23.38 -21.39 -1.30
CA THR A 236 -21.98 -21.58 -1.71
C THR A 236 -21.68 -23.04 -2.02
N LYS A 237 -20.91 -23.30 -3.08
CA LYS A 237 -20.44 -24.66 -3.40
C LYS A 237 -19.57 -25.20 -2.27
N ARG A 238 -19.61 -26.51 -2.04
CA ARG A 238 -18.63 -27.21 -1.19
C ARG A 238 -17.29 -27.31 -1.92
N GLN A 239 -16.23 -26.73 -1.35
CA GLN A 239 -14.84 -26.86 -1.79
C GLN A 239 -13.94 -27.20 -0.60
N SER A 240 -13.15 -28.26 -0.72
CA SER A 240 -12.12 -28.67 0.26
C SER A 240 -12.60 -28.69 1.72
N GLY A 241 -13.82 -29.22 1.95
CA GLY A 241 -14.42 -29.32 3.29
C GLY A 241 -15.17 -28.09 3.79
N PHE A 242 -15.15 -26.97 3.07
CA PHE A 242 -15.86 -25.72 3.41
C PHE A 242 -16.88 -25.34 2.33
N GLY A 243 -18.04 -24.77 2.70
CA GLY A 243 -19.09 -24.37 1.74
C GLY A 243 -20.49 -24.68 2.26
N LEU A 244 -21.50 -24.71 1.37
CA LEU A 244 -22.92 -24.92 1.68
C LEU A 244 -23.52 -23.88 2.64
N ASN A 245 -22.86 -22.73 2.80
CA ASN A 245 -23.43 -21.61 3.54
C ASN A 245 -24.49 -20.95 2.66
N THR A 246 -25.65 -20.71 3.26
CA THR A 246 -26.75 -19.97 2.65
C THR A 246 -26.66 -18.51 3.06
N HIS A 247 -26.60 -17.62 2.08
CA HIS A 247 -26.61 -16.18 2.28
C HIS A 247 -27.86 -15.59 1.64
N VAL A 248 -28.55 -14.71 2.37
CA VAL A 248 -29.67 -13.93 1.83
C VAL A 248 -29.12 -12.59 1.38
N VAL A 249 -29.38 -12.27 0.13
CA VAL A 249 -28.89 -11.07 -0.54
C VAL A 249 -30.08 -10.23 -0.99
N LYS A 250 -30.07 -8.94 -0.68
CA LYS A 250 -31.06 -7.95 -1.14
C LYS A 250 -30.34 -6.90 -1.97
N ILE A 251 -30.43 -6.99 -3.29
CA ILE A 251 -29.69 -6.11 -4.19
C ILE A 251 -30.15 -4.66 -4.03
N THR A 252 -31.46 -4.42 -3.90
CA THR A 252 -32.04 -3.07 -3.77
C THR A 252 -31.50 -2.33 -2.54
N ASN A 253 -31.33 -3.02 -1.41
CA ASN A 253 -30.82 -2.43 -0.17
C ASN A 253 -29.30 -2.52 -0.05
N ARG A 254 -28.63 -3.14 -1.04
CA ARG A 254 -27.21 -3.50 -0.99
C ARG A 254 -26.84 -4.38 0.22
N GLU A 255 -27.77 -5.17 0.74
CA GLU A 255 -27.59 -5.92 1.98
C GLU A 255 -27.26 -7.39 1.73
N CYS A 256 -26.50 -7.96 2.67
CA CYS A 256 -26.21 -9.38 2.74
C CYS A 256 -26.28 -9.88 4.19
N SER A 257 -26.89 -11.04 4.42
CA SER A 257 -26.94 -11.69 5.74
C SER A 257 -25.57 -12.08 6.31
N CYS A 258 -24.52 -12.03 5.48
CA CYS A 258 -23.13 -12.20 5.86
C CYS A 258 -22.49 -10.97 6.53
N GLY A 259 -23.17 -9.82 6.53
CA GLY A 259 -22.67 -8.56 7.10
C GLY A 259 -21.76 -7.73 6.20
N PHE A 260 -21.59 -8.07 4.91
CA PHE A 260 -20.76 -7.30 3.96
C PHE A 260 -21.52 -6.85 2.71
N SER A 261 -21.45 -5.56 2.39
CA SER A 261 -22.28 -4.88 1.40
C SER A 261 -21.49 -3.98 0.43
N THR A 262 -20.71 -4.56 -0.47
CA THR A 262 -20.15 -3.79 -1.60
C THR A 262 -20.81 -4.23 -2.91
N ILE A 263 -21.54 -3.33 -3.57
CA ILE A 263 -22.09 -3.54 -4.92
C ILE A 263 -21.34 -2.66 -5.91
N VAL A 264 -20.83 -3.24 -6.99
CA VAL A 264 -20.28 -2.50 -8.15
C VAL A 264 -21.03 -2.95 -9.39
N SER A 265 -21.63 -2.00 -10.13
CA SER A 265 -22.39 -2.25 -11.36
C SER A 265 -23.51 -3.30 -11.25
N GLY A 266 -24.28 -3.25 -10.16
CA GLY A 266 -25.42 -4.15 -9.94
C GLY A 266 -25.06 -5.57 -9.48
N ARG A 267 -23.78 -5.87 -9.21
CA ARG A 267 -23.32 -7.17 -8.70
C ARG A 267 -22.74 -7.02 -7.29
N LEU A 268 -23.10 -7.92 -6.37
CA LEU A 268 -22.47 -7.98 -5.04
C LEU A 268 -21.02 -8.49 -5.17
N LEU A 269 -20.07 -7.74 -4.65
CA LEU A 269 -18.68 -8.15 -4.53
C LEU A 269 -18.28 -8.16 -3.05
N GLY A 270 -17.89 -9.33 -2.54
CA GLY A 270 -17.34 -9.53 -1.19
C GLY A 270 -18.13 -10.47 -0.28
N CYS A 271 -19.41 -10.70 -0.58
CA CYS A 271 -20.08 -11.94 -0.17
C CYS A 271 -19.63 -13.06 -1.14
N PRO A 272 -19.30 -14.28 -0.68
CA PRO A 272 -18.33 -15.18 -1.30
C PRO A 272 -18.63 -15.38 -2.79
N GLY A 273 -17.96 -14.61 -3.64
CA GLY A 273 -18.20 -14.60 -5.09
C GLY A 273 -19.69 -14.66 -5.44
N ILE A 274 -20.54 -13.74 -5.01
CA ILE A 274 -21.96 -13.78 -5.38
C ILE A 274 -22.24 -12.84 -6.55
N SER A 275 -22.21 -13.35 -7.78
CA SER A 275 -22.69 -12.60 -8.94
C SER A 275 -24.17 -12.87 -9.16
N VAL A 276 -25.05 -12.00 -8.66
CA VAL A 276 -26.45 -11.97 -9.10
C VAL A 276 -26.54 -10.92 -10.20
N GLY A 277 -26.75 -11.35 -11.44
CA GLY A 277 -27.13 -10.43 -12.51
C GLY A 277 -28.58 -9.97 -12.34
N PRO A 278 -28.97 -8.82 -12.93
CA PRO A 278 -30.39 -8.50 -13.11
C PRO A 278 -31.16 -9.71 -13.69
#